data_AF-A0A0B7HMC9-F1
#
_entry.id   AF-A0A0B7HMC9-F1
#
_cell.length_a   1.000
_cell.length_b   1.000
_cell.length_c   1.000
_cell.angle_alpha   90.00
_cell.angle_beta   90.00
_cell.angle_gamma   90.00
#
_symmetry.space_group_name_H-M   'P 1'
#
loop_
_entity.id
_entity.type
_entity.pdbx_description
1 polymer ?
#
loop_
_entity_poly.entity_id
_entity_poly.type
_entity_poly.pdbx_seq_one_letter_code
_entity_poly.pdbx_strand_id
1 'polypeptide(L)'
;MRMLFVYFALSFLIIGCQTNTKKAKESDRLLTDYVNPLMGTDSTFELSNGNTYPAIALPWGMHFWTPQTNKMGDGWAYQYHANKIRGFKQTHQPSPWINDYGAFLAIMPVTGPLKIKEDERASWFSHKAEVVKTSLLQSVLSGL
;
A
#
# COMPACT_ATOMS: atom_id res chain seq x y z
N MET A 1 -42.29 50.84 -27.69
CA MET A 1 -42.37 50.26 -26.32
C MET A 1 -42.53 48.73 -26.31
N ARG A 2 -43.18 48.11 -27.30
CA ARG A 2 -43.42 46.65 -27.35
C ARG A 2 -42.16 45.80 -27.63
N MET A 3 -41.20 46.32 -28.41
CA MET A 3 -39.94 45.62 -28.72
C MET A 3 -38.91 45.63 -27.57
N LEU A 4 -38.96 46.62 -26.66
CA LEU A 4 -38.02 46.70 -25.53
C LEU A 4 -38.29 45.62 -24.47
N PHE A 5 -39.56 45.26 -24.27
CA PHE A 5 -39.98 44.17 -23.37
C PHE A 5 -39.51 42.79 -23.85
N VAL A 6 -39.44 42.58 -25.16
CA VAL A 6 -38.97 41.32 -25.75
C VAL A 6 -37.48 41.12 -25.51
N TYR A 7 -36.66 42.17 -25.66
CA TYR A 7 -35.22 42.10 -25.34
C TYR A 7 -34.97 41.87 -23.85
N PHE A 8 -35.77 42.47 -22.97
CA PHE A 8 -35.65 42.27 -21.52
C PHE A 8 -35.99 40.82 -21.12
N ALA A 9 -37.05 40.25 -21.69
CA ALA A 9 -37.46 38.86 -21.49
C ALA A 9 -36.44 37.86 -22.05
N LEU A 10 -35.82 38.16 -23.20
CA LEU A 10 -34.77 37.32 -23.79
C LEU A 10 -33.50 37.31 -22.93
N SER A 11 -33.13 38.43 -22.30
CA SER A 11 -31.99 38.49 -21.39
C SER A 11 -32.20 37.67 -20.11
N PHE A 12 -33.44 37.66 -19.58
CA PHE A 12 -33.80 36.86 -18.41
C PHE A 12 -33.76 35.35 -18.69
N LEU A 13 -34.09 34.95 -19.92
CA LEU A 13 -34.03 33.54 -20.35
C LEU A 13 -32.58 33.02 -20.45
N ILE A 14 -31.63 33.87 -20.83
CA ILE A 14 -30.21 33.51 -20.95
C ILE A 14 -29.54 33.43 -19.57
N ILE A 15 -29.94 34.28 -18.61
CA ILE A 15 -29.43 34.24 -17.23
C ILE A 15 -29.97 33.02 -16.47
N GLY A 16 -31.20 32.59 -16.75
CA GLY A 16 -31.81 31.39 -16.13
C GLY A 16 -31.17 30.05 -16.55
N CYS A 17 -30.36 30.02 -17.62
CA CYS A 17 -29.74 28.81 -18.13
C CYS A 17 -28.33 28.54 -17.57
N GLN A 18 -27.89 29.27 -16.53
CA GLN A 18 -26.72 28.89 -15.75
C GLN A 18 -27.10 27.82 -14.74
N THR A 19 -27.41 26.61 -15.23
CA THR A 19 -27.39 25.43 -14.37
C THR A 19 -25.96 25.26 -13.88
N ASN A 20 -25.75 25.57 -12.60
CA ASN A 20 -24.56 25.15 -11.87
C ASN A 20 -24.54 23.62 -11.89
N THR A 21 -23.93 23.07 -12.93
CA THR A 21 -23.48 21.68 -12.99
C THR A 21 -22.32 21.57 -12.00
N LYS A 22 -22.67 21.52 -10.71
CA LYS A 22 -21.80 20.88 -9.74
C LYS A 22 -21.70 19.43 -10.21
N LYS A 23 -20.65 19.12 -10.99
CA LYS A 23 -20.20 17.74 -11.15
C LYS A 23 -20.04 17.23 -9.73
N ALA A 24 -20.96 16.38 -9.29
CA ALA A 24 -20.75 15.59 -8.11
C ALA A 24 -19.42 14.88 -8.36
N LYS A 25 -18.41 15.22 -7.55
CA LYS A 25 -17.18 14.46 -7.48
C LYS A 25 -17.56 13.17 -6.79
N GLU A 26 -18.21 12.27 -7.52
CA GLU A 26 -18.37 10.88 -7.14
C GLU A 26 -16.93 10.38 -6.95
N SER A 27 -16.56 10.18 -5.69
CA SER A 27 -15.29 9.54 -5.38
C SER A 27 -15.45 8.11 -5.87
N ASP A 28 -14.96 7.83 -7.06
CA ASP A 28 -14.89 6.51 -7.65
C ASP A 28 -13.88 5.70 -6.82
N ARG A 29 -14.30 5.29 -5.62
CA ARG A 29 -13.49 4.46 -4.72
C ARG A 29 -13.46 3.07 -5.33
N LEU A 30 -12.32 2.73 -5.89
CA LEU A 30 -12.08 1.40 -6.42
C LEU A 30 -12.24 0.38 -5.29
N LEU A 31 -12.79 -0.79 -5.60
CA LEU A 31 -12.97 -1.86 -4.60
C LEU A 31 -11.65 -2.26 -3.92
N THR A 32 -10.53 -2.02 -4.58
CA THR A 32 -9.17 -2.21 -4.05
C THR A 32 -8.84 -1.32 -2.85
N ASP A 33 -9.50 -0.17 -2.70
CA ASP A 33 -9.28 0.74 -1.57
C ASP A 33 -9.86 0.21 -0.25
N TYR A 34 -10.73 -0.80 -0.31
CA TYR A 34 -11.23 -1.50 0.89
C TYR A 34 -10.31 -2.63 1.33
N VAL A 35 -9.36 -3.04 0.49
CA VAL A 35 -8.46 -4.15 0.81
C VAL A 35 -7.33 -3.62 1.69
N ASN A 36 -7.19 -4.21 2.87
CA ASN A 36 -6.08 -3.93 3.77
C ASN A 36 -5.11 -5.13 3.83
N PRO A 37 -3.96 -5.11 3.11
CA PRO A 37 -2.98 -6.18 3.15
C PRO A 37 -2.29 -6.36 4.51
N LEU A 38 -2.39 -5.38 5.40
CA LEU A 38 -1.84 -5.46 6.76
C LEU A 38 -2.77 -6.18 7.74
N MET A 39 -4.00 -6.53 7.32
CA MET A 39 -4.93 -7.24 8.18
C MET A 39 -4.40 -8.65 8.50
N GLY A 40 -4.25 -8.95 9.80
CA GLY A 40 -3.72 -10.23 10.30
C GLY A 40 -2.19 -10.29 10.46
N THR A 41 -1.49 -9.20 10.11
CA THR A 41 -0.02 -9.11 10.24
C THR A 41 0.48 -8.87 11.67
N ASP A 42 -0.42 -8.47 12.58
CA ASP A 42 -0.14 -8.42 14.02
C ASP A 42 -0.45 -9.77 14.66
N SER A 43 0.37 -10.77 14.32
CA SER A 43 0.28 -12.13 14.85
C SER A 43 1.60 -12.51 15.50
N THR A 44 1.52 -13.27 16.58
CA THR A 44 2.67 -13.82 17.32
C THR A 44 2.64 -15.35 17.27
N PHE A 45 3.71 -16.01 17.71
CA PHE A 45 3.73 -17.48 17.79
C PHE A 45 2.65 -18.00 18.75
N GLU A 46 2.44 -17.28 19.85
CA GLU A 46 1.54 -17.65 20.94
C GLU A 46 0.06 -17.39 20.58
N LEU A 47 -0.21 -16.33 19.81
CA LEU A 47 -1.56 -15.97 19.40
C LEU A 47 -1.59 -15.44 17.96
N SER A 48 -2.31 -16.16 17.10
CA SER A 48 -2.53 -15.81 15.70
C SER A 48 -3.79 -14.96 15.53
N ASN A 49 -3.61 -13.76 14.97
CA ASN A 49 -4.71 -12.92 14.46
C ASN A 49 -4.90 -13.09 12.94
N GLY A 50 -4.29 -14.13 12.35
CA GLY A 50 -4.38 -14.44 10.93
C GLY A 50 -3.07 -14.99 10.36
N ASN A 51 -1.92 -14.66 10.96
CA ASN A 51 -0.59 -15.09 10.50
C ASN A 51 -0.34 -14.77 9.01
N THR A 52 -0.81 -13.59 8.58
CA THR A 52 -0.63 -13.10 7.22
C THR A 52 0.58 -12.19 7.14
N TYR A 53 1.07 -12.00 5.91
CA TYR A 53 2.06 -10.99 5.57
C TYR A 53 1.47 -10.13 4.44
N PRO A 54 1.90 -8.86 4.29
CA PRO A 54 1.40 -8.02 3.21
C PRO A 54 1.94 -8.50 1.87
N ALA A 55 1.15 -9.32 1.18
CA ALA A 55 1.47 -9.82 -0.15
C ALA A 55 1.11 -8.79 -1.22
N ILE A 56 2.12 -8.17 -1.84
CA ILE A 56 1.95 -7.34 -3.03
C ILE A 56 2.09 -8.24 -4.25
N ALA A 57 0.97 -8.44 -4.94
CA ALA A 57 0.87 -9.38 -6.04
C ALA A 57 -0.36 -9.11 -6.91
N LEU A 58 -0.31 -9.66 -8.12
CA LEU A 58 -1.50 -9.87 -8.93
C LEU A 58 -2.24 -11.13 -8.44
N PRO A 59 -3.55 -11.25 -8.71
CA PRO A 59 -4.29 -12.49 -8.44
C PRO A 59 -3.58 -13.69 -9.06
N TRP A 60 -3.25 -14.70 -8.25
CA TRP A 60 -2.48 -15.89 -8.64
C TRP A 60 -1.10 -15.60 -9.27
N GLY A 61 -0.46 -14.51 -8.88
CA GLY A 61 0.92 -14.23 -9.27
C GLY A 61 1.86 -15.37 -8.87
N MET A 62 2.77 -15.75 -9.77
CA MET A 62 3.78 -16.76 -9.46
C MET A 62 4.79 -16.28 -8.41
N HIS A 63 4.96 -14.96 -8.26
CA HIS A 63 5.91 -14.34 -7.36
C HIS A 63 5.23 -13.24 -6.55
N PHE A 64 5.28 -13.34 -5.23
CA PHE A 64 4.76 -12.31 -4.34
C PHE A 64 5.91 -11.49 -3.78
N TRP A 65 5.66 -10.21 -3.55
CA TRP A 65 6.62 -9.32 -2.91
C TRP A 65 6.10 -8.93 -1.53
N THR A 66 6.99 -8.92 -0.54
CA THR A 66 6.67 -8.51 0.83
C THR A 66 7.85 -7.78 1.46
N PRO A 67 7.63 -6.72 2.25
CA PRO A 67 8.65 -6.20 3.15
C PRO A 67 9.02 -7.28 4.18
N GLN A 68 10.31 -7.45 4.42
CA GLN A 68 10.84 -8.38 5.41
C GLN A 68 11.35 -7.62 6.62
N THR A 69 10.81 -7.93 7.80
CA THR A 69 11.22 -7.31 9.07
C THR A 69 12.08 -8.24 9.93
N ASN A 70 11.83 -9.55 9.86
CA ASN A 70 12.53 -10.56 10.64
C ASN A 70 13.70 -11.20 9.87
N LYS A 71 14.48 -12.02 10.58
CA LYS A 71 15.66 -12.71 10.04
C LYS A 71 15.30 -13.65 8.89
N MET A 72 16.25 -13.85 7.99
CA MET A 72 16.10 -14.86 6.93
C MET A 72 15.90 -16.26 7.54
N GLY A 73 14.84 -16.95 7.12
CA GLY A 73 14.48 -18.30 7.58
C GLY A 73 13.42 -18.35 8.69
N ASP A 74 13.05 -17.19 9.24
CA ASP A 74 11.91 -17.08 10.13
C ASP A 74 10.60 -17.22 9.32
N GLY A 75 9.68 -18.06 9.81
CA GLY A 75 8.35 -18.22 9.22
C GLY A 75 7.52 -16.94 9.33
N TRP A 76 7.80 -16.08 10.29
CA TRP A 76 7.19 -14.75 10.37
C TRP A 76 8.01 -13.73 9.59
N ALA A 77 7.84 -13.67 8.27
CA ALA A 77 8.59 -12.76 7.41
C ALA A 77 8.33 -11.27 7.72
N TYR A 78 7.09 -10.92 8.07
CA TYR A 78 6.65 -9.58 8.45
C TYR A 78 5.81 -9.65 9.72
N GLN A 79 6.07 -8.74 10.67
CA GLN A 79 5.25 -8.56 11.87
C GLN A 79 4.95 -7.07 12.04
N TYR A 80 3.70 -6.74 12.36
CA TYR A 80 3.27 -5.34 12.50
C TYR A 80 3.99 -4.59 13.64
N HIS A 81 4.41 -5.27 14.70
CA HIS A 81 5.14 -4.61 15.80
C HIS A 81 6.64 -4.41 15.52
N ALA A 82 7.15 -4.89 14.38
CA ALA A 82 8.57 -4.79 14.06
C ALA A 82 8.89 -3.38 13.53
N ASN A 83 9.93 -2.76 14.10
CA ASN A 83 10.29 -1.37 13.79
C ASN A 83 11.35 -1.21 12.68
N LYS A 84 11.83 -2.33 12.12
CA LYS A 84 12.91 -2.33 11.12
C LYS A 84 12.56 -3.21 9.94
N ILE A 85 12.83 -2.70 8.73
CA ILE A 85 12.80 -3.47 7.48
C ILE A 85 14.23 -3.81 7.10
N ARG A 86 14.47 -5.10 6.82
CA ARG A 86 15.76 -5.67 6.41
C ARG A 86 15.90 -5.81 4.89
N GLY A 87 14.79 -5.67 4.16
CA GLY A 87 14.73 -5.71 2.70
C GLY A 87 13.32 -5.99 2.19
N PHE A 88 13.15 -5.93 0.88
CA PHE A 88 11.96 -6.37 0.16
C PHE A 88 12.24 -7.73 -0.45
N LYS A 89 11.49 -8.73 -0.01
CA LYS A 89 11.70 -10.13 -0.30
C LYS A 89 10.67 -10.63 -1.31
N GLN A 90 11.14 -11.37 -2.30
CA GLN A 90 10.28 -12.23 -3.11
C GLN A 90 9.95 -13.50 -2.32
N THR A 91 8.67 -13.82 -2.16
CA THR A 91 8.18 -14.93 -1.32
C THR A 91 7.16 -15.80 -2.06
N HIS A 92 7.12 -17.08 -1.70
CA HIS A 92 6.09 -18.05 -2.08
C HIS A 92 5.47 -18.72 -0.84
N GLN A 93 5.71 -18.15 0.35
CA GLN A 93 5.33 -18.77 1.62
C GLN A 93 3.80 -18.87 1.73
N PRO A 94 3.20 -20.07 1.83
CA PRO A 94 1.75 -20.18 2.00
C PRO A 94 1.32 -19.94 3.46
N SER A 95 2.20 -20.24 4.42
CA SER A 95 1.96 -20.03 5.86
C SER A 95 3.31 -20.00 6.61
N PRO A 96 3.38 -19.38 7.80
CA PRO A 96 4.61 -19.38 8.60
C PRO A 96 5.10 -20.78 8.97
N TRP A 97 4.20 -21.77 9.05
CA TRP A 97 4.52 -23.14 9.45
C TRP A 97 5.20 -23.96 8.35
N ILE A 98 4.83 -23.72 7.10
CA ILE A 98 5.46 -24.36 5.93
C ILE A 98 6.77 -23.67 5.58
N ASN A 99 6.94 -22.42 6.01
CA ASN A 99 8.08 -21.58 5.69
C ASN A 99 8.15 -21.30 4.17
N ASP A 100 9.20 -20.61 3.74
CA ASP A 100 9.33 -20.09 2.38
C ASP A 100 10.27 -20.94 1.50
N TYR A 101 10.03 -20.92 0.19
CA TYR A 101 10.90 -21.55 -0.80
C TYR A 101 11.19 -20.61 -1.97
N GLY A 102 12.38 -20.71 -2.56
CA GLY A 102 12.79 -19.82 -3.65
C GLY A 102 13.06 -18.38 -3.23
N ALA A 103 13.17 -18.12 -1.93
CA ALA A 103 13.08 -16.79 -1.36
C ALA A 103 14.46 -16.11 -1.21
N PHE A 104 15.25 -16.16 -2.28
CA PHE A 104 16.67 -15.84 -2.26
C PHE A 104 16.97 -14.34 -2.39
N LEU A 105 16.05 -13.55 -2.95
CA LEU A 105 16.28 -12.15 -3.28
C LEU A 105 15.55 -11.21 -2.31
N ALA A 106 16.25 -10.79 -1.25
CA ALA A 106 15.86 -9.66 -0.41
C ALA A 106 16.63 -8.42 -0.87
N ILE A 107 15.97 -7.53 -1.63
CA ILE A 107 16.55 -6.30 -2.15
C ILE A 107 16.39 -5.20 -1.10
N MET A 108 17.49 -4.56 -0.71
CA MET A 108 17.46 -3.43 0.22
C MET A 108 18.22 -2.25 -0.38
N PRO A 109 17.55 -1.13 -0.70
CA PRO A 109 18.25 0.10 -1.05
C PRO A 109 18.93 0.66 0.21
N VAL A 110 20.24 0.89 0.13
CA VAL A 110 21.03 1.53 1.20
C VAL A 110 21.80 2.71 0.63
N THR A 111 21.89 3.79 1.39
CA THR A 111 22.80 4.91 1.14
C THR A 111 24.04 4.75 2.01
N GLY A 112 25.21 5.09 1.47
CA GLY A 112 26.49 4.99 2.19
C GLY A 112 27.23 3.66 2.01
N PRO A 113 27.98 3.17 3.02
CA PRO A 113 28.86 2.01 2.87
C PRO A 113 28.05 0.72 2.65
N LEU A 114 28.53 -0.14 1.74
CA LEU A 114 27.90 -1.40 1.42
C LEU A 114 27.90 -2.33 2.64
N LYS A 115 26.72 -2.58 3.19
CA LYS A 115 26.49 -3.52 4.30
C LYS A 115 25.79 -4.75 3.77
N ILE A 116 26.48 -5.89 3.82
CA ILE A 116 25.97 -7.16 3.27
C ILE A 116 25.10 -7.89 4.31
N LYS A 117 25.40 -7.73 5.60
CA LYS A 117 24.68 -8.40 6.69
C LYS A 117 23.27 -7.84 6.87
N GLU A 118 22.31 -8.73 7.07
CA GLU A 118 20.88 -8.40 7.20
C GLU A 118 20.56 -7.44 8.36
N ASP A 119 21.27 -7.57 9.49
CA ASP A 119 21.06 -6.70 10.66
C ASP A 119 21.66 -5.30 10.45
N GLU A 120 22.75 -5.20 9.69
CA GLU A 120 23.47 -3.94 9.47
C GLU A 120 22.81 -3.08 8.38
N ARG A 121 22.18 -3.72 7.38
CA ARG A 121 21.42 -3.06 6.32
C ARG A 121 19.99 -2.68 6.72
N ALA A 122 19.54 -3.11 7.89
CA ALA A 122 18.18 -2.87 8.36
C ALA A 122 17.95 -1.37 8.63
N SER A 123 16.89 -0.81 8.06
CA SER A 123 16.49 0.57 8.31
C SER A 123 15.25 0.60 9.18
N TRP A 124 15.19 1.63 10.04
CA TRP A 124 13.97 1.99 10.75
C TRP A 124 12.92 2.48 9.76
N PHE A 125 11.66 2.16 10.06
CA PHE A 125 10.49 2.63 9.31
C PHE A 125 9.34 2.91 10.29
N SER A 126 8.33 3.61 9.82
CA SER A 126 7.10 3.86 10.58
C SER A 126 5.89 3.52 9.71
N HIS A 127 4.91 2.81 10.28
CA HIS A 127 3.65 2.50 9.59
C HIS A 127 2.87 3.74 9.17
N LYS A 128 3.11 4.91 9.78
CA LYS A 128 2.51 6.18 9.33
C LYS A 128 3.04 6.65 7.97
N ALA A 129 4.25 6.23 7.62
CA ALA A 129 4.91 6.54 6.36
C ALA A 129 4.99 5.32 5.43
N GLU A 130 4.17 4.29 5.69
CA GLU A 130 4.04 3.10 4.88
C GLU A 130 2.67 3.10 4.20
N VAL A 131 2.67 2.92 2.88
CA VAL A 131 1.46 2.72 2.08
C VAL A 131 1.53 1.33 1.49
N VAL A 132 0.67 0.45 1.98
CA VAL A 132 0.57 -0.93 1.50
C VAL A 132 -0.78 -1.12 0.81
N LYS A 133 -0.73 -1.38 -0.48
CA LYS A 133 -1.85 -1.80 -1.33
C LYS A 133 -1.51 -3.13 -1.99
N THR A 134 -2.52 -3.84 -2.47
CA THR A 134 -2.32 -5.11 -3.20
C THR A 134 -1.40 -4.98 -4.42
N SER A 135 -1.39 -3.81 -5.07
CA SER A 135 -0.57 -3.51 -6.25
C SER A 135 0.64 -2.61 -5.99
N LEU A 136 0.75 -2.01 -4.80
CA LEU A 136 1.78 -1.00 -4.52
C LEU A 136 2.27 -1.08 -3.08
N LEU A 137 3.58 -1.15 -2.92
CA LEU A 137 4.28 -0.94 -1.66
C LEU A 137 5.12 0.32 -1.73
N GLN A 138 4.92 1.24 -0.80
CA GLN A 138 5.77 2.41 -0.61
C GLN A 138 6.08 2.56 0.87
N SER A 139 7.36 2.58 1.22
CA SER A 139 7.80 2.86 2.60
C SER A 139 8.96 3.86 2.60
N VAL A 140 8.90 4.81 3.53
CA VAL A 140 9.99 5.76 3.77
C VAL A 140 10.91 5.18 4.83
N LEU A 141 12.16 4.94 4.45
CA LEU A 141 13.21 4.41 5.30
C LEU A 141 13.93 5.59 5.97
N SER A 142 13.89 5.66 7.31
CA SER A 142 14.41 6.80 8.07
C SER A 142 15.92 6.72 8.35
N GLY A 143 16.62 5.77 7.72
CA GLY A 143 18.06 5.57 7.84
C GLY A 143 18.84 5.88 6.56
N LEU A 144 18.24 6.62 5.62
CA LEU A 144 18.91 7.12 4.42
C LEU A 144 19.85 8.30 4.72
#